data_AF-A0AA96SY87-F1
#
_entry.id   AF-A0AA96SY87-F1
#
_cell.length_a   1.000
_cell.length_b   1.000
_cell.length_c   1.000
_cell.angle_alpha   90.00
_cell.angle_beta   90.00
_cell.angle_gamma   90.00
#
_symmetry.space_group_name_H-M   'P 1'
#
loop_
_entity.id
_entity.type
_entity.pdbx_description
1 polymer ?
#
loop_
_entity_poly.entity_id
_entity_poly.type
_entity_poly.pdbx_seq_one_letter_code
_entity_poly.pdbx_strand_id
1 'polypeptide(L)'
;MTSLVSNPHVIAVCLRRGHHFSKTPSLSIRLLSGLGVEGDGHMGALVQHRYDRRRDPAKPNLRQVHLIPSELFDELRAKGLTIQPGDLGENVTTSGIELAALPTGTRLHLGASAVIELTGLREPCVLMDRFQQGLKAATQDRDANGRAVYKAGVMAIVVSDGEVVPGDAIETVLPEGKQRPLEPV
;
A
#
# COMPACT_ATOMS: atom_id res chain seq x y z
N MET A 1 7.79 -30.02 7.99
CA MET A 1 7.92 -29.26 6.72
C MET A 1 8.44 -27.88 7.09
N THR A 2 9.74 -27.65 6.91
CA THR A 2 10.36 -26.34 7.11
C THR A 2 9.74 -25.40 6.08
N SER A 3 8.89 -24.48 6.55
CA SER A 3 8.39 -23.39 5.72
C SER A 3 9.60 -22.65 5.17
N LEU A 4 9.81 -22.68 3.86
CA LEU A 4 10.77 -21.81 3.21
C LEU A 4 10.28 -20.39 3.47
N VAL A 5 10.96 -19.66 4.34
CA VAL A 5 10.72 -18.22 4.50
C VAL A 5 11.12 -17.60 3.17
N SER A 6 10.14 -17.32 2.32
CA SER A 6 10.38 -16.63 1.05
C SER A 6 10.86 -15.23 1.37
N ASN A 7 11.95 -14.80 0.73
CA ASN A 7 12.43 -13.43 0.87
C ASN A 7 11.31 -12.44 0.45
N PRO A 8 11.18 -11.30 1.15
CA PRO A 8 10.25 -10.26 0.76
C PRO A 8 10.42 -9.85 -0.70
N HIS A 9 9.33 -9.83 -1.46
CA HIS A 9 9.36 -9.46 -2.87
C HIS A 9 8.04 -8.88 -3.36
N VAL A 10 8.09 -8.23 -4.52
CA VAL A 10 6.94 -7.69 -5.24
C VAL A 10 6.27 -8.82 -6.02
N ILE A 11 4.98 -9.03 -5.79
CA ILE A 11 4.16 -10.01 -6.54
C ILE A 11 3.60 -9.38 -7.81
N ALA A 12 3.13 -8.14 -7.72
CA ALA A 12 2.51 -7.44 -8.82
C ALA A 12 2.63 -5.92 -8.64
N VAL A 13 2.63 -5.22 -9.77
CA VAL A 13 2.56 -3.76 -9.81
C VAL A 13 1.37 -3.32 -10.63
N CYS A 14 0.67 -2.29 -10.15
CA CYS A 14 -0.57 -1.82 -10.73
C CYS A 14 -0.61 -0.28 -10.76
N LEU A 15 -1.23 0.26 -11.81
CA LEU A 15 -1.52 1.70 -11.89
C LEU A 15 -2.82 1.91 -12.66
N ARG A 16 -3.45 3.06 -12.46
CA ARG A 16 -4.53 3.49 -13.37
C ARG A 16 -4.64 5.00 -13.42
N ARG A 17 -4.73 5.54 -14.64
CA ARG A 17 -5.02 6.97 -14.86
C ARG A 17 -6.40 7.32 -14.31
N GLY A 18 -6.49 8.45 -13.61
CA GLY A 18 -7.74 8.95 -13.03
C GLY A 18 -8.13 8.28 -11.70
N HIS A 19 -9.09 8.88 -10.99
CA HIS A 19 -9.48 8.45 -9.65
C HIS A 19 -10.48 7.27 -9.66
N HIS A 20 -10.00 6.11 -10.10
CA HIS A 20 -10.71 4.84 -9.99
C HIS A 20 -10.44 4.16 -8.65
N PHE A 21 -11.33 3.24 -8.25
CA PHE A 21 -11.13 2.44 -7.05
C PHE A 21 -10.02 1.40 -7.26
N SER A 22 -10.15 0.57 -8.30
CA SER A 22 -9.18 -0.46 -8.65
C SER A 22 -8.17 0.03 -9.70
N LYS A 23 -6.97 -0.55 -9.65
CA LYS A 23 -5.86 -0.33 -10.60
C LYS A 23 -5.73 -1.50 -11.58
N THR A 24 -4.97 -1.30 -12.64
CA THR A 24 -4.73 -2.34 -13.66
C THR A 24 -3.31 -2.90 -13.49
N PRO A 25 -3.14 -4.23 -13.48
CA PRO A 25 -1.83 -4.85 -13.50
C PRO A 25 -0.97 -4.35 -14.66
N SER A 26 0.31 -4.14 -14.39
CA SER A 26 1.31 -3.68 -15.36
C SER A 26 2.56 -4.55 -15.31
N LEU A 27 3.34 -4.54 -16.38
CA LEU A 27 4.65 -5.23 -16.42
C LEU A 27 5.68 -4.51 -15.54
N SER A 28 5.57 -3.17 -15.45
CA SER A 28 6.38 -2.33 -14.58
C SER A 28 5.61 -1.08 -14.16
N ILE A 29 6.07 -0.43 -13.08
CA ILE A 29 5.68 0.94 -12.72
C ILE A 29 6.93 1.78 -12.48
N ARG A 30 6.88 3.06 -12.82
CA ARG A 30 7.93 4.02 -12.51
C ARG A 30 7.53 4.86 -11.30
N LEU A 31 8.36 4.85 -10.26
CA LEU A 31 8.23 5.72 -9.10
C LEU A 31 9.03 7.02 -9.34
N LEU A 32 8.39 8.14 -9.05
CA LEU A 32 8.95 9.48 -9.17
C LEU A 32 8.98 10.14 -7.79
N SER A 33 10.16 10.56 -7.35
CA SER A 33 10.39 11.14 -6.03
C SER A 33 9.47 12.33 -5.78
N GLY A 34 8.80 12.30 -4.62
CA GLY A 34 7.82 13.31 -4.23
C GLY A 34 6.53 13.35 -5.07
N LEU A 35 6.37 12.49 -6.08
CA LEU A 35 5.21 12.50 -6.98
C LEU A 35 4.40 11.20 -6.95
N GLY A 36 5.02 10.05 -6.67
CA GLY A 36 4.33 8.76 -6.68
C GLY A 36 4.52 7.97 -7.96
N VAL A 37 3.49 7.21 -8.34
CA VAL A 37 3.54 6.33 -9.51
C VAL A 37 3.24 7.11 -10.78
N GLU A 38 4.16 7.09 -11.74
CA GLU A 38 4.02 7.78 -13.02
C GLU A 38 2.72 7.37 -13.73
N GLY A 39 1.89 8.37 -14.06
CA GLY A 39 0.61 8.16 -14.74
C GLY A 39 -0.53 7.62 -13.86
N ASP A 40 -0.33 7.39 -12.57
CA ASP A 40 -1.41 7.01 -11.66
C ASP A 40 -2.31 8.21 -11.30
N GLY A 41 -3.60 7.95 -11.05
CA GLY A 41 -4.54 8.98 -10.61
C GLY A 41 -4.20 9.65 -9.28
N HIS A 42 -3.32 9.05 -8.47
CA HIS A 42 -2.85 9.61 -7.20
C HIS A 42 -1.46 10.27 -7.29
N MET A 43 -0.90 10.39 -8.50
CA MET A 43 0.38 11.05 -8.72
C MET A 43 0.27 12.57 -8.44
N GLY A 44 1.22 13.10 -7.68
CA GLY A 44 1.39 14.52 -7.42
C GLY A 44 1.95 14.81 -6.03
N ALA A 45 2.66 15.94 -5.90
CA ALA A 45 3.25 16.37 -4.62
C ALA A 45 2.20 16.79 -3.58
N LEU A 46 1.03 17.24 -4.04
CA LEU A 46 -0.10 17.64 -3.21
C LEU A 46 -1.21 16.59 -3.22
N VAL A 47 -2.02 16.57 -2.17
CA VAL A 47 -3.04 15.55 -1.92
C VAL A 47 -3.94 15.31 -3.13
N GLN A 48 -3.97 14.06 -3.60
CA GLN A 48 -4.83 13.64 -4.70
C GLN A 48 -6.12 12.95 -4.23
N HIS A 49 -6.20 12.55 -2.96
CA HIS A 49 -7.40 11.95 -2.40
C HIS A 49 -8.56 12.96 -2.43
N ARG A 50 -9.61 12.66 -3.21
CA ARG A 50 -10.66 13.65 -3.54
C ARG A 50 -11.32 14.27 -2.32
N TYR A 51 -11.50 13.51 -1.25
CA TYR A 51 -12.12 14.03 -0.02
C TYR A 51 -11.20 15.05 0.68
N ASP A 52 -9.92 14.71 0.85
CA ASP A 52 -8.96 15.58 1.53
C ASP A 52 -8.58 16.79 0.68
N ARG A 53 -8.46 16.61 -0.64
CA ARG A 53 -8.21 17.70 -1.58
C ARG A 53 -9.30 18.75 -1.60
N ARG A 54 -10.57 18.36 -1.37
CA ARG A 54 -11.68 19.31 -1.21
C ARG A 54 -11.59 20.12 0.08
N ARG A 55 -10.97 19.58 1.13
CA ARG A 55 -10.80 20.23 2.43
C ARG A 55 -9.60 21.16 2.43
N ASP A 56 -8.48 20.67 1.90
CA ASP A 56 -7.24 21.42 1.81
C ASP A 56 -6.39 20.90 0.64
N PRO A 57 -6.45 21.54 -0.53
CA PRO A 57 -5.69 21.12 -1.70
C PRO A 57 -4.18 21.40 -1.59
N ALA A 58 -3.73 22.18 -0.61
CA ALA A 58 -2.32 22.52 -0.41
C ALA A 58 -1.57 21.51 0.47
N LYS A 59 -2.27 20.50 1.03
CA LYS A 59 -1.62 19.48 1.85
C LYS A 59 -0.66 18.62 1.04
N PRO A 60 0.50 18.24 1.63
CA PRO A 60 1.37 17.24 1.06
C PRO A 60 0.63 15.94 0.77
N ASN A 61 0.99 15.28 -0.33
CA ASN A 61 0.47 13.95 -0.65
C ASN A 61 1.20 12.87 0.16
N LEU A 62 0.55 12.33 1.19
CA LEU A 62 1.07 11.20 1.97
C LEU A 62 0.68 9.83 1.38
N ARG A 63 -0.08 9.82 0.27
CA ARG A 63 -0.67 8.62 -0.36
C ARG A 63 -0.17 8.45 -1.79
N GLN A 64 1.14 8.57 -2.00
CA GLN A 64 1.74 8.52 -3.34
C GLN A 64 1.83 7.10 -3.87
N VAL A 65 2.07 6.12 -2.98
CA VAL A 65 2.12 4.69 -3.30
C VAL A 65 1.31 3.94 -2.25
N HIS A 66 0.47 3.01 -2.70
CA HIS A 66 -0.33 2.14 -1.83
C HIS A 66 0.17 0.69 -1.95
N LEU A 67 0.38 0.01 -0.83
CA LEU A 67 0.91 -1.35 -0.78
C LEU A 67 -0.01 -2.27 0.02
N ILE A 68 -0.25 -3.49 -0.47
CA ILE A 68 -1.01 -4.54 0.25
C ILE A 68 -0.23 -5.87 0.21
N PRO A 69 -0.11 -6.59 1.34
CA PRO A 69 0.47 -7.93 1.34
C PRO A 69 -0.50 -8.96 0.74
N SER A 70 0.01 -9.84 -0.12
CA SER A 70 -0.72 -10.95 -0.75
C SER A 70 -1.35 -11.92 0.26
N GLU A 71 -0.77 -11.99 1.46
CA GLU A 71 -1.25 -12.75 2.61
C GLU A 71 -2.68 -12.33 3.00
N LEU A 72 -3.02 -11.04 2.85
CA LEU A 72 -4.40 -10.57 3.04
C LEU A 72 -5.37 -11.23 2.05
N PHE A 73 -4.91 -11.52 0.83
CA PHE A 73 -5.78 -12.06 -0.20
C PHE A 73 -6.18 -13.49 0.15
N ASP A 74 -5.26 -14.26 0.74
CA ASP A 74 -5.55 -15.60 1.26
C ASP A 74 -6.49 -15.54 2.48
N GLU A 75 -6.28 -14.59 3.40
CA GLU A 75 -7.22 -14.33 4.51
C GLU A 75 -8.64 -14.02 4.01
N LEU A 76 -8.76 -13.18 2.98
CA LEU A 76 -10.04 -12.80 2.40
C LEU A 76 -10.67 -13.95 1.62
N ARG A 77 -9.87 -14.73 0.87
CA ARG A 77 -10.35 -15.91 0.13
C ARG A 77 -10.95 -16.94 1.08
N ALA A 78 -10.35 -17.16 2.25
CA ALA A 78 -10.89 -18.03 3.29
C ALA A 78 -12.26 -17.57 3.83
N LYS A 79 -12.57 -16.27 3.70
CA LYS A 79 -13.87 -15.67 4.05
C LYS A 79 -14.84 -15.61 2.84
N GLY A 80 -14.51 -16.24 1.72
CA GLY A 80 -15.31 -16.20 0.49
C GLY A 80 -15.17 -14.90 -0.31
N LEU A 81 -14.20 -14.05 0.03
CA LEU A 81 -13.93 -12.78 -0.65
C LEU A 81 -12.70 -12.94 -1.54
N THR A 82 -12.90 -13.03 -2.86
CA THR A 82 -11.80 -13.23 -3.81
C THR A 82 -11.43 -11.90 -4.44
N ILE A 83 -10.16 -11.50 -4.26
CA ILE A 83 -9.58 -10.31 -4.87
C ILE A 83 -8.31 -10.67 -5.65
N GLN A 84 -7.93 -9.80 -6.57
CA GLN A 84 -6.74 -9.86 -7.41
C GLN A 84 -5.87 -8.63 -7.17
N PRO A 85 -4.57 -8.67 -7.56
CA PRO A 85 -3.72 -7.48 -7.53
C PRO A 85 -4.34 -6.28 -8.23
N GLY A 86 -4.34 -5.14 -7.55
CA GLY A 86 -4.90 -3.87 -7.98
C GLY A 86 -6.37 -3.68 -7.61
N ASP A 87 -7.11 -4.72 -7.21
CA ASP A 87 -8.55 -4.63 -6.95
C ASP A 87 -8.88 -3.63 -5.84
N LEU A 88 -8.05 -3.60 -4.78
CA LEU A 88 -8.22 -2.69 -3.64
C LEU A 88 -7.48 -1.36 -3.85
N GLY A 89 -7.01 -1.11 -5.06
CA GLY A 89 -6.39 0.14 -5.46
C GLY A 89 -4.95 0.28 -4.97
N GLU A 90 -4.27 -0.81 -4.65
CA GLU A 90 -2.83 -0.84 -4.37
C GLU A 90 -2.01 -0.74 -5.65
N ASN A 91 -0.86 -0.07 -5.54
CA ASN A 91 0.14 -0.01 -6.60
C ASN A 91 1.10 -1.18 -6.55
N VAL A 92 1.39 -1.71 -5.36
CA VAL A 92 2.34 -2.80 -5.17
C VAL A 92 1.69 -3.86 -4.30
N THR A 93 1.58 -5.06 -4.82
CA THR A 93 1.24 -6.25 -4.03
C THR A 93 2.55 -6.91 -3.59
N THR A 94 2.73 -7.13 -2.30
CA THR A 94 3.97 -7.72 -1.74
C THR A 94 3.74 -9.13 -1.22
N SER A 95 4.79 -9.90 -1.00
CA SER A 95 4.75 -11.16 -0.25
C SER A 95 5.96 -11.27 0.67
N GLY A 96 5.81 -11.98 1.78
CA GLY A 96 6.86 -12.25 2.76
C GLY A 96 7.16 -11.09 3.72
N ILE A 97 6.27 -10.09 3.82
CA ILE A 97 6.50 -8.88 4.62
C ILE A 97 5.24 -8.39 5.36
N GLU A 98 5.36 -8.24 6.67
CA GLU A 98 4.32 -7.72 7.57
C GLU A 98 4.27 -6.18 7.56
N LEU A 99 3.79 -5.61 6.45
CA LEU A 99 3.81 -4.16 6.21
C LEU A 99 3.22 -3.32 7.35
N ALA A 100 2.08 -3.74 7.91
CA ALA A 100 1.38 -2.99 8.96
C ALA A 100 2.09 -3.02 10.32
N ALA A 101 3.02 -3.97 10.52
CA ALA A 101 3.83 -4.05 11.74
C ALA A 101 5.10 -3.17 11.67
N LEU A 102 5.44 -2.65 10.49
CA LEU A 102 6.59 -1.77 10.32
C LEU A 102 6.30 -0.39 10.93
N PRO A 103 7.32 0.28 11.49
CA PRO A 103 7.14 1.62 12.04
C PRO A 103 6.97 2.68 10.93
N THR A 104 6.28 3.77 11.28
CA THR A 104 6.23 4.98 10.44
C THR A 104 7.64 5.48 10.15
N GLY A 105 7.91 5.84 8.89
CA GLY A 105 9.24 6.28 8.44
C GLY A 105 10.16 5.13 8.01
N THR A 106 9.68 3.88 8.05
CA THR A 106 10.42 2.76 7.45
C THR A 106 10.59 2.99 5.96
N ARG A 107 11.81 2.76 5.46
CA ARG A 107 12.10 2.81 4.03
C ARG A 107 12.11 1.41 3.45
N LEU A 108 11.38 1.25 2.35
CA LEU A 108 11.40 0.03 1.54
C LEU A 108 12.15 0.33 0.25
N HIS A 109 13.20 -0.45 0.01
CA HIS A 109 13.90 -0.49 -1.26
C HIS A 109 13.21 -1.53 -2.12
N LEU A 110 12.71 -1.12 -3.28
CA LEU A 110 11.99 -1.95 -4.23
C LEU A 110 12.84 -2.08 -5.48
N GLY A 111 13.38 -3.26 -5.72
CA GLY A 111 14.28 -3.51 -6.84
C GLY A 111 15.58 -2.71 -6.73
N ALA A 112 16.09 -2.23 -7.86
CA ALA A 112 17.45 -1.70 -7.94
C ALA A 112 17.63 -0.28 -7.37
N SER A 113 16.63 0.60 -7.48
CA SER A 113 16.81 2.03 -7.16
C SER A 113 15.60 2.71 -6.50
N ALA A 114 14.40 2.13 -6.61
CA ALA A 114 13.21 2.75 -6.07
C ALA A 114 13.21 2.66 -4.55
N VAL A 115 12.99 3.80 -3.88
CA VAL A 115 12.87 3.84 -2.41
C VAL A 115 11.60 4.58 -2.05
N ILE A 116 10.79 3.95 -1.21
CA ILE A 116 9.59 4.55 -0.63
C ILE A 116 9.71 4.63 0.88
N GLU A 117 9.03 5.59 1.50
CA GLU A 117 8.95 5.74 2.96
C GLU A 117 7.51 5.59 3.42
N LEU A 118 7.26 4.66 4.35
CA LEU A 118 5.92 4.37 4.87
C LEU A 118 5.41 5.53 5.71
N THR A 119 4.21 6.01 5.39
CA THR A 119 3.59 7.18 6.02
C THR A 119 2.44 6.81 6.93
N GLY A 120 1.70 5.73 6.66
CA GLY A 120 0.59 5.32 7.50
C GLY A 120 -0.24 4.15 6.99
N LEU A 121 -1.29 3.82 7.72
CA LEU A 121 -2.25 2.78 7.39
C LEU A 121 -3.32 3.29 6.42
N ARG A 122 -3.82 2.41 5.55
CA ARG A 122 -4.99 2.68 4.73
C ARG A 122 -6.27 2.28 5.47
N GLU A 123 -7.13 3.26 5.76
CA GLU A 123 -8.45 3.00 6.34
C GLU A 123 -9.42 2.33 5.35
N PRO A 124 -10.04 1.18 5.68
CA PRO A 124 -11.09 0.61 4.84
C PRO A 124 -12.27 1.57 4.67
N CYS A 125 -12.74 1.73 3.43
CA CYS A 125 -13.79 2.70 3.10
C CYS A 125 -14.97 2.05 2.36
N VAL A 126 -16.07 2.79 2.24
CA VAL A 126 -17.32 2.32 1.59
C VAL A 126 -17.12 1.86 0.14
N LEU A 127 -16.07 2.32 -0.54
CA LEU A 127 -15.79 1.87 -1.91
C LEU A 127 -15.43 0.38 -1.97
N MET A 128 -14.89 -0.19 -0.88
CA MET A 128 -14.59 -1.62 -0.78
C MET A 128 -15.87 -2.45 -0.81
N ASP A 129 -16.89 -2.07 -0.03
CA ASP A 129 -18.18 -2.78 -0.03
C ASP A 129 -18.95 -2.60 -1.35
N ARG A 130 -18.71 -1.49 -2.08
CA ARG A 130 -19.25 -1.30 -3.43
C ARG A 130 -18.57 -2.18 -4.47
N PHE A 131 -17.29 -2.51 -4.27
CA PHE A 131 -16.57 -3.45 -5.12
C PHE A 131 -17.02 -4.88 -4.83
N GLN A 132 -17.01 -5.28 -3.55
CA GLN A 132 -17.56 -6.55 -3.10
C GLN A 132 -18.06 -6.42 -1.66
N GLN A 133 -19.33 -6.75 -1.45
CA GLN A 133 -19.98 -6.61 -0.15
C GLN A 133 -19.24 -7.40 0.93
N GLY A 134 -18.97 -6.75 2.07
CA GLY A 134 -18.32 -7.37 3.23
C GLY A 134 -16.81 -7.14 3.29
N LEU A 135 -16.17 -6.64 2.22
CA LEU A 135 -14.74 -6.35 2.22
C LEU A 135 -14.31 -5.33 3.27
N LYS A 136 -15.11 -4.29 3.51
CA LYS A 136 -14.75 -3.29 4.52
C LYS A 136 -14.70 -3.93 5.90
N ALA A 137 -15.72 -4.71 6.26
CA ALA A 137 -15.76 -5.40 7.54
C ALA A 137 -14.65 -6.46 7.65
N ALA A 138 -14.34 -7.17 6.57
CA ALA A 138 -13.32 -8.21 6.56
C ALA A 138 -11.88 -7.68 6.69
N THR A 139 -11.66 -6.38 6.45
CA THR A 139 -10.36 -5.68 6.51
C THR A 139 -10.24 -4.72 7.70
N GLN A 140 -11.20 -4.75 8.62
CA GLN A 140 -11.17 -4.04 9.90
C GLN A 140 -11.25 -5.04 11.05
N ASP A 141 -10.43 -4.83 12.07
CA ASP A 141 -10.44 -5.63 13.30
C ASP A 141 -10.24 -4.74 14.53
N ARG A 142 -10.21 -5.34 15.72
CA ARG A 142 -9.81 -4.69 16.96
C ARG A 142 -8.74 -5.47 17.68
N ASP A 143 -7.75 -4.76 18.23
CA ASP A 143 -6.76 -5.36 19.11
C ASP A 143 -7.36 -5.70 20.49
N ALA A 144 -6.56 -6.33 21.36
CA ALA A 144 -6.97 -6.70 22.72
C ALA A 144 -7.41 -5.50 23.59
N ASN A 145 -7.03 -4.28 23.22
CA ASN A 145 -7.40 -3.04 23.90
C ASN A 145 -8.57 -2.32 23.20
N GLY A 146 -9.19 -2.97 22.20
CA GLY A 146 -10.29 -2.42 21.43
C GLY A 146 -9.89 -1.37 20.39
N ARG A 147 -8.59 -1.15 20.12
CA ARG A 147 -8.13 -0.20 19.10
C ARG A 147 -8.35 -0.77 17.72
N ALA A 148 -8.75 0.08 16.78
CA ALA A 148 -8.99 -0.34 15.40
C ALA A 148 -7.68 -0.84 14.75
N VAL A 149 -7.75 -1.99 14.11
CA VAL A 149 -6.69 -2.55 13.27
C VAL A 149 -7.16 -2.51 11.83
N TYR A 150 -6.36 -1.93 10.95
CA TYR A 150 -6.66 -1.82 9.54
C TYR A 150 -5.76 -2.73 8.73
N LYS A 151 -6.37 -3.60 7.94
CA LYS A 151 -5.66 -4.59 7.13
C LYS A 151 -5.58 -4.20 5.65
N ALA A 152 -6.20 -3.11 5.23
CA ALA A 152 -6.26 -2.71 3.82
C ALA A 152 -4.96 -2.07 3.28
N GLY A 153 -3.80 -2.42 3.85
CA GLY A 153 -2.50 -1.98 3.37
C GLY A 153 -1.93 -0.72 4.04
N VAL A 154 -0.81 -0.28 3.50
CA VAL A 154 -0.04 0.89 3.95
C VAL A 154 0.14 1.89 2.82
N MET A 155 0.29 3.15 3.20
CA MET A 155 0.59 4.26 2.31
C MET A 155 2.06 4.67 2.46
N ALA A 156 2.61 5.18 1.36
CA ALA A 156 3.98 5.64 1.31
C ALA A 156 4.15 6.85 0.40
N ILE A 157 5.28 7.53 0.57
CA ILE A 157 5.81 8.54 -0.35
C ILE A 157 7.05 7.99 -1.06
N VAL A 158 7.33 8.46 -2.27
CA VAL A 158 8.54 8.10 -3.01
C VAL A 158 9.66 9.02 -2.57
N VAL A 159 10.76 8.42 -2.10
CA VAL A 159 12.00 9.11 -1.68
C VAL A 159 13.01 9.12 -2.83
N SER A 160 13.15 8.01 -3.56
CA SER A 160 14.07 7.87 -4.68
C SER A 160 13.36 7.26 -5.88
N ASP A 161 13.67 7.81 -7.06
CA ASP A 161 13.16 7.34 -8.34
C ASP A 161 13.58 5.90 -8.63
N GLY A 162 12.72 5.16 -9.33
CA GLY A 162 13.07 3.84 -9.82
C GLY A 162 11.94 3.15 -10.55
N GLU A 163 12.32 2.18 -11.37
CA GLU A 163 11.37 1.22 -11.92
C GLU A 163 11.18 0.07 -10.93
N VAL A 164 9.95 -0.40 -10.80
CA VAL A 164 9.58 -1.56 -9.99
C VAL A 164 8.84 -2.55 -10.88
N VAL A 165 9.25 -3.82 -10.82
CA VAL A 165 8.67 -4.93 -11.57
C VAL A 165 8.26 -6.08 -10.64
N PRO A 166 7.33 -6.94 -11.07
CA PRO A 166 7.08 -8.21 -10.37
C PRO A 166 8.37 -9.03 -10.23
N GLY A 167 8.61 -9.58 -9.04
CA GLY A 167 9.80 -10.34 -8.68
C GLY A 167 10.90 -9.52 -8.01
N ASP A 168 10.81 -8.18 -8.01
CA ASP A 168 11.78 -7.34 -7.30
C ASP A 168 11.85 -7.67 -5.82
N ALA A 169 13.07 -7.79 -5.30
CA ALA A 169 13.30 -7.95 -3.87
C ALA A 169 12.87 -6.69 -3.10
N ILE A 170 12.45 -6.89 -1.85
CA ILE A 170 12.11 -5.81 -0.93
C ILE A 170 13.10 -5.83 0.23
N GLU A 171 13.90 -4.78 0.34
CA GLU A 171 14.76 -4.59 1.51
C GLU A 171 14.17 -3.51 2.43
N THR A 172 14.31 -3.71 3.73
CA THR A 172 13.71 -2.85 4.75
C THR A 172 14.79 -2.12 5.54
N VAL A 173 14.69 -0.80 5.63
CA VAL A 173 15.53 0.04 6.48
C VAL A 173 14.64 0.74 7.50
N LEU A 174 14.83 0.39 8.77
CA LEU A 174 14.07 0.94 9.88
C LEU A 174 14.53 2.39 10.18
N PRO A 175 13.61 3.26 10.63
CA PRO A 175 13.97 4.62 11.02
C PRO A 175 14.87 4.62 12.26
N GLU A 176 15.79 5.58 12.33
CA GLU A 176 16.63 5.79 13.51
C GLU A 176 15.80 6.31 14.71
N GLY A 177 16.27 5.98 15.92
CA GLY A 177 15.67 6.48 17.16
C GLY A 177 14.38 5.76 17.59
N LYS A 178 13.52 6.49 18.31
CA LYS A 178 12.29 5.92 18.87
C LYS A 178 11.27 5.67 17.77
N GLN A 179 11.00 4.39 17.53
CA GLN A 179 10.02 3.94 16.55
C GLN A 179 8.58 4.24 16.99
N ARG A 180 7.72 4.55 16.02
CA ARG A 180 6.30 4.81 16.20
C ARG A 180 5.50 3.90 15.27
N PRO A 181 4.35 3.36 15.72
CA PRO A 181 3.49 2.56 14.85
C PRO A 181 2.99 3.39 13.67
N LEU A 182 2.53 2.71 12.61
CA LEU A 182 1.76 3.35 11.54
C LEU A 182 0.39 3.75 12.06
N GLU A 183 0.03 5.01 11.83
CA GLU A 183 -1.30 5.54 12.10
C GLU A 183 -2.07 5.74 10.79
N PRO A 184 -3.40 5.81 10.81
CA PRO A 184 -4.20 6.17 9.64
C PRO A 184 -3.76 7.50 9.03
N VAL A 185 -3.53 7.50 7.71
CA VAL A 185 -3.34 8.71 6.89
C VAL A 185 -4.52 8.91 5.98
#